data_AF-A0A6C8XF65-F1
#
_entry.id   AF-A0A6C8XF65-F1
#
_cell.length_a   1.000
_cell.length_b   1.000
_cell.length_c   1.000
_cell.angle_alpha   90.00
_cell.angle_beta   90.00
_cell.angle_gamma   90.00
#
_symmetry.space_group_name_H-M   'P 1'
#
loop_
_entity.id
_entity.type
_entity.pdbx_description
1 polymer ?
#
loop_
_entity_poly.entity_id
_entity_poly.type
_entity_poly.pdbx_seq_one_letter_code
_entity_poly.pdbx_strand_id
1 'polypeptide(L)'
;MKTRYTLLTGFLVASVLCGTGYVIHQQAYDAGKQAERKDWQFEWSKRDEADRTAQLKQEKEQRNEELRRQKETQEIINHAEQEKQKALADAITANDAADRLRRKIASIRRELAASETSRVSADAARRQTAAETANLFADLYEESDRRAGEIARYADAAASAGRVCERTYEAVTRSVE
;
A
#
# COMPACT_ATOMS: atom_id res chain seq x y z
N MET A 1 -9.52 -90.92 48.24
CA MET A 1 -9.61 -90.42 46.85
C MET A 1 -10.77 -89.42 46.64
N LYS A 2 -12.00 -89.71 47.10
CA LYS A 2 -13.19 -88.84 46.95
C LYS A 2 -13.02 -87.38 47.43
N THR A 3 -12.44 -87.16 48.61
CA THR A 3 -12.26 -85.81 49.21
C THR A 3 -11.24 -84.92 48.48
N ARG A 4 -10.24 -85.52 47.83
CA ARG A 4 -9.24 -84.78 47.02
C ARG A 4 -9.84 -84.32 45.68
N TYR A 5 -10.75 -85.12 45.13
CA TYR A 5 -11.45 -84.79 43.88
C TYR A 5 -12.42 -83.62 44.05
N THR A 6 -13.19 -83.58 45.15
CA THR A 6 -14.13 -82.49 45.45
C THR A 6 -13.44 -81.13 45.68
N LEU A 7 -12.24 -81.12 46.28
CA LEU A 7 -11.47 -79.89 46.45
C LEU A 7 -10.92 -79.38 45.11
N LEU A 8 -10.43 -80.28 44.26
CA LEU A 8 -9.95 -79.93 42.91
C LEU A 8 -11.09 -79.40 42.03
N THR A 9 -12.28 -80.02 42.07
CA THR A 9 -13.43 -79.52 41.33
C THR A 9 -13.91 -78.16 41.83
N GLY A 10 -13.89 -77.91 43.13
CA GLY A 10 -14.26 -76.61 43.70
C GLY A 10 -13.30 -75.49 43.27
N PHE A 11 -11.99 -75.77 43.27
CA PHE A 11 -10.98 -74.80 42.83
C PHE A 11 -11.10 -74.48 41.34
N LEU A 12 -11.37 -75.50 40.50
CA LEU A 12 -11.60 -75.31 39.07
C LEU A 12 -12.84 -74.44 38.82
N VAL A 13 -13.96 -74.70 39.49
CA VAL A 13 -15.18 -73.89 39.34
C VAL A 13 -14.93 -72.45 39.78
N ALA A 14 -14.25 -72.23 40.91
CA ALA A 14 -13.91 -70.88 41.37
C ALA A 14 -13.02 -70.13 40.37
N SER A 15 -11.99 -70.78 39.81
CA SER A 15 -11.10 -70.18 38.83
C SER A 15 -11.82 -69.79 37.53
N VAL A 16 -12.76 -70.62 37.08
CA VAL A 16 -13.59 -70.35 35.89
C VAL A 16 -14.50 -69.15 36.14
N LEU A 17 -15.15 -69.07 37.31
CA LEU A 17 -16.03 -67.94 37.66
C LEU A 17 -15.26 -66.62 37.78
N CYS A 18 -14.07 -66.63 38.39
CA CYS A 18 -13.22 -65.44 38.45
C CYS A 18 -12.74 -65.02 37.05
N GLY A 19 -12.33 -65.97 36.21
CA GLY A 19 -11.88 -65.70 34.85
C GLY A 19 -12.99 -65.10 33.97
N THR A 20 -14.20 -65.67 34.00
CA THR A 20 -15.34 -65.15 33.24
C THR A 20 -15.79 -63.79 33.75
N GLY A 21 -15.82 -63.59 35.09
CA GLY A 21 -16.12 -62.30 35.69
C GLY A 21 -15.13 -61.21 35.26
N TYR A 22 -13.84 -61.52 35.24
CA TYR A 22 -12.79 -60.60 34.78
C TYR A 22 -12.97 -60.23 33.29
N VAL A 23 -13.24 -61.20 32.42
CA VAL A 23 -13.48 -60.96 30.99
C VAL A 23 -14.70 -60.07 30.77
N ILE A 24 -15.81 -60.33 31.46
CA ILE A 24 -17.03 -59.53 31.36
C ILE A 24 -16.77 -58.09 31.83
N HIS A 25 -16.09 -57.92 32.97
CA HIS A 25 -15.76 -56.59 33.49
C HIS A 25 -14.85 -55.82 32.53
N GLN A 26 -13.81 -56.48 31.99
CA GLN A 26 -12.90 -55.83 31.04
C GLN A 26 -13.60 -55.45 29.73
N GLN A 27 -14.45 -56.33 29.19
CA GLN A 27 -15.25 -56.03 28.00
C GLN A 27 -16.20 -54.84 28.23
N ALA A 28 -16.89 -54.79 29.36
CA ALA A 28 -17.78 -53.68 29.70
C ALA A 28 -17.01 -52.36 29.87
N TYR A 29 -15.84 -52.41 30.52
CA TYR A 29 -14.97 -51.25 30.71
C TYR A 29 -14.40 -50.74 29.38
N ASP A 30 -13.93 -51.62 28.51
CA ASP A 30 -13.40 -51.27 27.19
C ASP A 30 -14.52 -50.74 26.28
N ALA A 31 -15.72 -51.33 26.33
CA ALA A 31 -16.89 -50.85 25.60
C ALA A 31 -17.30 -49.43 26.06
N GLY A 32 -17.32 -49.18 27.37
CA GLY A 32 -17.60 -47.85 27.94
C GLY A 32 -16.57 -46.81 27.49
N LYS A 33 -15.29 -47.14 27.56
CA LYS A 33 -14.19 -46.25 27.12
C LYS A 33 -14.24 -45.96 25.62
N GLN A 34 -14.66 -46.93 24.80
CA GLN A 34 -14.83 -46.73 23.35
C GLN A 34 -16.03 -45.86 23.02
N ALA A 35 -17.15 -46.01 23.75
CA ALA A 35 -18.32 -45.15 23.60
C ALA A 35 -17.97 -43.69 23.94
N GLU A 36 -17.37 -43.46 25.12
CA GLU A 36 -16.95 -42.13 25.54
C GLU A 36 -15.96 -41.50 24.55
N ARG A 37 -15.00 -42.28 24.03
CA ARG A 37 -14.05 -41.82 23.01
C ARG A 37 -14.76 -41.38 21.73
N LYS A 38 -15.77 -42.12 21.25
CA LYS A 38 -16.51 -41.78 20.04
C LYS A 38 -17.34 -40.52 20.24
N ASP A 39 -17.99 -40.39 21.38
CA ASP A 39 -18.79 -39.21 21.73
C ASP A 39 -17.89 -37.96 21.78
N TRP A 40 -16.76 -38.04 22.47
CA TRP A 40 -15.77 -36.97 22.48
C TRP A 40 -15.21 -36.67 21.09
N GLN A 41 -14.83 -37.69 20.30
CA GLN A 41 -14.33 -37.49 18.94
C GLN A 41 -15.34 -36.76 18.06
N PHE A 42 -16.63 -37.07 18.20
CA PHE A 42 -17.69 -36.40 17.46
C PHE A 42 -17.83 -34.93 17.87
N GLU A 43 -17.89 -34.64 19.17
CA GLU A 43 -17.98 -33.26 19.68
C GLU A 43 -16.75 -32.42 19.31
N TRP A 44 -15.55 -33.00 19.41
CA TRP A 44 -14.30 -32.35 18.97
C TRP A 44 -14.30 -32.10 17.47
N SER A 45 -14.70 -33.07 16.64
CA SER A 45 -14.78 -32.89 15.18
C SER A 45 -15.77 -31.79 14.79
N LYS A 46 -16.90 -31.70 15.49
CA LYS A 46 -17.91 -30.64 15.25
C LYS A 46 -17.35 -29.27 15.63
N ARG A 47 -16.62 -29.19 16.74
CA ARG A 47 -15.93 -27.97 17.16
C ARG A 47 -14.83 -27.56 16.19
N ASP A 48 -13.99 -28.49 15.77
CA ASP A 48 -12.90 -28.22 14.83
C ASP A 48 -13.45 -27.70 13.50
N GLU A 49 -14.57 -28.24 13.01
CA GLU A 49 -15.22 -27.74 11.80
C GLU A 49 -15.78 -26.31 11.98
N ALA A 50 -16.40 -26.04 13.14
CA ALA A 50 -16.90 -24.71 13.47
C ALA A 50 -15.74 -23.70 13.59
N ASP A 51 -14.65 -24.07 14.26
CA ASP A 51 -13.45 -23.24 14.45
C ASP A 51 -12.79 -22.98 13.09
N ARG A 52 -12.65 -23.99 12.21
CA ARG A 52 -12.14 -23.82 10.85
C ARG A 52 -13.03 -22.90 10.01
N THR A 53 -14.34 -23.05 10.10
CA THR A 53 -15.29 -22.20 9.37
C THR A 53 -15.20 -20.74 9.84
N ALA A 54 -15.10 -20.52 11.16
CA ALA A 54 -14.92 -19.19 11.74
C ALA A 54 -13.60 -18.55 11.29
N GLN A 55 -12.50 -19.31 11.31
CA GLN A 55 -11.19 -18.86 10.83
C GLN A 55 -11.24 -18.48 9.34
N LEU A 56 -11.78 -19.34 8.48
CA LEU A 56 -11.89 -19.06 7.05
C LEU A 56 -12.75 -17.82 6.77
N LYS A 57 -13.82 -17.63 7.54
CA LYS A 57 -14.66 -16.42 7.43
C LYS A 57 -13.86 -15.17 7.80
N GLN A 58 -13.17 -15.19 8.94
CA GLN A 58 -12.35 -14.08 9.39
C GLN A 58 -11.22 -13.77 8.39
N GLU A 59 -10.49 -14.78 7.92
CA GLU A 59 -9.44 -14.62 6.91
C GLU A 59 -9.97 -14.00 5.62
N LYS A 60 -11.16 -14.44 5.16
CA LYS A 60 -11.81 -13.88 3.97
C LYS A 60 -12.19 -12.42 4.17
N GLU A 61 -12.75 -12.07 5.33
CA GLU A 61 -13.09 -10.69 5.67
C GLU A 61 -11.84 -9.80 5.70
N GLN A 62 -10.76 -10.25 6.35
CA GLN A 62 -9.49 -9.52 6.39
C GLN A 62 -8.85 -9.38 5.00
N ARG A 63 -8.88 -10.44 4.18
CA ARG A 63 -8.36 -10.40 2.81
C ARG A 63 -9.16 -9.46 1.93
N ASN A 64 -10.49 -9.44 2.03
CA ASN A 64 -11.33 -8.51 1.27
C ASN A 64 -11.00 -7.07 1.64
N GLU A 65 -10.80 -6.79 2.92
CA GLU A 65 -10.44 -5.47 3.41
C GLU A 65 -9.03 -5.04 2.96
N GLU A 66 -8.07 -5.97 2.95
CA GLU A 66 -6.74 -5.74 2.37
C GLU A 66 -6.83 -5.43 0.87
N LEU A 67 -7.60 -6.20 0.10
CA LEU A 67 -7.80 -5.98 -1.33
C LEU A 67 -8.47 -4.63 -1.61
N ARG A 68 -9.43 -4.22 -0.78
CA ARG A 68 -10.07 -2.90 -0.87
C ARG A 68 -9.02 -1.79 -0.67
N ARG A 69 -8.22 -1.85 0.40
CA ARG A 69 -7.16 -0.87 0.68
C ARG A 69 -6.10 -0.83 -0.42
N GLN A 70 -5.69 -1.98 -0.95
CA GLN A 70 -4.76 -2.06 -2.08
C GLN A 70 -5.33 -1.41 -3.33
N LYS A 71 -6.60 -1.68 -3.65
CA LYS A 71 -7.28 -1.08 -4.81
C LYS A 71 -7.35 0.45 -4.70
N GLU A 72 -7.81 0.98 -3.56
CA GLU A 72 -7.89 2.43 -3.34
C GLU A 72 -6.51 3.09 -3.40
N THR A 73 -5.48 2.45 -2.81
CA THR A 73 -4.10 2.93 -2.90
C THR A 73 -3.61 2.97 -4.35
N GLN A 74 -3.92 1.94 -5.14
CA GLN A 74 -3.54 1.90 -6.55
C GLN A 74 -4.24 2.99 -7.37
N GLU A 75 -5.52 3.27 -7.09
CA GLU A 75 -6.26 4.37 -7.72
C GLU A 75 -5.63 5.73 -7.38
N ILE A 76 -5.21 5.93 -6.12
CA ILE A 76 -4.48 7.14 -5.70
C ILE A 76 -3.16 7.29 -6.44
N ILE A 77 -2.38 6.22 -6.58
CA ILE A 77 -1.11 6.20 -7.32
C ILE A 77 -1.36 6.55 -8.79
N ASN A 78 -2.35 5.94 -9.42
CA ASN A 78 -2.68 6.20 -10.83
C ASN A 78 -3.09 7.65 -11.05
N HIS A 79 -3.92 8.22 -10.17
CA HIS A 79 -4.30 9.62 -10.22
C HIS A 79 -3.09 10.55 -10.00
N ALA A 80 -2.20 10.20 -9.07
CA ALA A 80 -0.98 10.98 -8.83
C ALA A 80 -0.04 10.98 -10.03
N GLU A 81 0.09 9.85 -10.73
CA GLU A 81 0.89 9.77 -11.96
C GLU A 81 0.25 10.62 -13.07
N GLN A 82 -1.07 10.59 -13.24
CA GLN A 82 -1.77 11.46 -14.20
C GLN A 82 -1.54 12.95 -13.91
N GLU A 83 -1.69 13.38 -12.65
CA GLU A 83 -1.43 14.75 -12.22
C GLU A 83 0.02 15.16 -12.45
N LYS A 84 0.97 14.25 -12.20
CA LYS A 84 2.40 14.47 -12.45
C LYS A 84 2.67 14.65 -13.94
N GLN A 85 2.09 13.81 -14.82
CA GLN A 85 2.25 13.95 -16.26
C GLN A 85 1.68 15.29 -16.77
N LYS A 86 0.54 15.72 -16.22
CA LYS A 86 -0.03 17.03 -16.52
C LYS A 86 0.89 18.17 -16.09
N ALA A 87 1.40 18.14 -14.86
CA ALA A 87 2.34 19.15 -14.36
C ALA A 87 3.63 19.20 -15.20
N LEU A 88 4.13 18.06 -15.66
CA LEU A 88 5.29 18.00 -16.58
C LEU A 88 4.97 18.65 -17.93
N ALA A 89 3.79 18.38 -18.51
CA ALA A 89 3.37 19.00 -19.77
C ALA A 89 3.19 20.53 -19.65
N ASP A 90 2.62 20.98 -18.53
CA ASP A 90 2.47 22.41 -18.21
C ASP A 90 3.84 23.08 -18.04
N ALA A 91 4.77 22.43 -17.34
CA ALA A 91 6.14 22.91 -17.19
C ALA A 91 6.89 22.98 -18.53
N ILE A 92 6.74 22.01 -19.43
CA ILE A 92 7.31 22.05 -20.79
C ILE A 92 6.74 23.25 -21.56
N THR A 93 5.42 23.45 -21.52
CA THR A 93 4.75 24.55 -22.21
C THR A 93 5.23 25.92 -21.69
N ALA A 94 5.42 26.05 -20.38
CA ALA A 94 5.97 27.25 -19.76
C ALA A 94 7.43 27.50 -20.18
N ASN A 95 8.28 26.47 -20.15
CA ASN A 95 9.68 26.58 -20.59
C ASN A 95 9.78 26.98 -22.08
N ASP A 96 8.94 26.40 -22.93
CA ASP A 96 8.87 26.74 -24.35
C ASP A 96 8.48 28.21 -24.58
N ALA A 97 7.54 28.72 -23.80
CA ALA A 97 7.15 30.13 -23.84
C ALA A 97 8.28 31.05 -23.37
N ALA A 98 8.94 30.69 -22.26
CA ALA A 98 10.10 31.42 -21.74
C ALA A 98 11.24 31.45 -22.76
N ASP A 99 11.54 30.33 -23.41
CA ASP A 99 12.60 30.24 -24.42
C ASP A 99 12.30 31.04 -25.68
N ARG A 100 11.04 31.06 -26.14
CA ARG A 100 10.62 31.95 -27.23
C ARG A 100 10.83 33.42 -26.86
N LEU A 101 10.49 33.80 -25.63
CA LEU A 101 10.68 35.16 -25.13
C LEU A 101 12.17 35.52 -25.04
N ARG A 102 13.01 34.65 -24.46
CA ARG A 102 14.48 34.81 -24.40
C ARG A 102 15.08 35.03 -25.79
N ARG A 103 14.65 34.23 -26.79
CA ARG A 103 15.09 34.40 -28.18
C ARG A 103 14.66 35.74 -28.77
N LYS A 104 13.44 36.21 -28.48
CA LYS A 104 12.95 37.52 -28.97
C LYS A 104 13.72 38.67 -28.34
N ILE A 105 13.96 38.61 -27.03
CA ILE A 105 14.81 39.56 -26.30
C ILE A 105 16.22 39.59 -26.90
N ALA A 106 16.84 38.43 -27.12
CA ALA A 106 18.17 38.36 -27.74
C ALA A 106 18.20 38.91 -29.18
N SER A 107 17.11 38.83 -29.93
CA SER A 107 16.98 39.51 -31.24
C SER A 107 16.97 41.02 -31.07
N ILE A 108 16.11 41.55 -30.19
CA ILE A 108 15.98 42.99 -29.93
C ILE A 108 17.31 43.57 -29.46
N ARG A 109 18.02 42.88 -28.56
CA ARG A 109 19.36 43.29 -28.09
C ARG A 109 20.37 43.42 -29.24
N ARG A 110 20.37 42.47 -30.18
CA ARG A 110 21.26 42.50 -31.36
C ARG A 110 20.90 43.62 -32.33
N GLU A 111 19.61 43.83 -32.59
CA GLU A 111 19.11 44.91 -33.46
C GLU A 111 19.49 46.29 -32.90
N LEU A 112 19.36 46.46 -31.58
CA LEU A 112 19.70 47.72 -30.92
C LEU A 112 21.21 47.99 -30.94
N ALA A 113 22.04 46.98 -30.64
CA ALA A 113 23.50 47.09 -30.73
C ALA A 113 23.98 47.45 -32.15
N ALA A 114 23.38 46.86 -33.18
CA ALA A 114 23.68 47.20 -34.58
C ALA A 114 23.28 48.64 -34.93
N SER A 115 22.14 49.13 -34.41
CA SER A 115 21.67 50.49 -34.66
C SER A 115 22.56 51.58 -34.03
N GLU A 116 23.16 51.31 -32.87
CA GLU A 116 24.07 52.24 -32.18
C GLU A 116 25.36 52.46 -32.97
N THR A 117 25.95 51.38 -33.53
CA THR A 117 27.25 51.45 -34.25
C THR A 117 27.25 52.29 -35.53
N SER A 118 26.09 52.67 -36.07
CA SER A 118 26.00 53.36 -37.38
C SER A 118 25.86 54.89 -37.32
N ARG A 119 25.72 55.54 -36.14
CA ARG A 119 25.43 56.99 -36.09
C ARG A 119 26.07 57.72 -34.91
N VAL A 120 26.94 58.68 -35.20
CA VAL A 120 27.58 59.57 -34.21
C VAL A 120 26.74 60.84 -34.05
N SER A 121 25.81 60.88 -33.08
CA SER A 121 25.06 62.09 -32.73
C SER A 121 24.64 62.10 -31.25
N ALA A 122 24.24 63.23 -30.67
CA ALA A 122 23.71 63.32 -29.30
C ALA A 122 22.43 62.47 -29.07
N ASP A 123 21.80 62.04 -30.16
CA ASP A 123 20.67 61.13 -30.17
C ASP A 123 21.11 59.66 -29.99
N ALA A 124 22.39 59.35 -30.26
CA ALA A 124 23.00 58.04 -29.96
C ALA A 124 23.15 57.82 -28.45
N ALA A 125 23.66 58.81 -27.70
CA ALA A 125 23.79 58.68 -26.24
C ALA A 125 22.46 58.38 -25.52
N ARG A 126 21.35 58.98 -25.99
CA ARG A 126 20.01 58.68 -25.46
C ARG A 126 19.53 57.26 -25.81
N ARG A 127 19.82 56.77 -27.01
CA ARG A 127 19.48 55.40 -27.42
C ARG A 127 20.33 54.36 -26.70
N GLN A 128 21.61 54.66 -26.46
CA GLN A 128 22.53 53.84 -25.66
C GLN A 128 21.99 53.62 -24.24
N THR A 129 21.56 54.69 -23.56
CA THR A 129 20.95 54.58 -22.23
C THR A 129 19.63 53.78 -22.26
N ALA A 130 18.81 53.93 -23.30
CA ALA A 130 17.61 53.12 -23.47
C ALA A 130 17.94 51.63 -23.70
N ALA A 131 19.03 51.34 -24.42
CA ALA A 131 19.52 49.99 -24.66
C ALA A 131 20.02 49.32 -23.38
N GLU A 132 20.80 50.03 -22.58
CA GLU A 132 21.27 49.57 -21.28
C GLU A 132 20.11 49.28 -20.32
N THR A 133 19.10 50.15 -20.31
CA THR A 133 17.87 49.95 -19.53
C THR A 133 17.09 48.73 -20.00
N ALA A 134 16.93 48.55 -21.32
CA ALA A 134 16.27 47.37 -21.89
C ALA A 134 17.04 46.07 -21.58
N ASN A 135 18.38 46.12 -21.57
CA ASN A 135 19.22 45.00 -21.16
C ASN A 135 19.00 44.64 -19.70
N LEU A 136 19.02 45.61 -18.79
CA LEU A 136 18.77 45.39 -17.36
C LEU A 136 17.39 44.74 -17.12
N PHE A 137 16.33 45.24 -17.76
CA PHE A 137 15.01 44.64 -17.63
C PHE A 137 14.99 43.20 -18.14
N ALA A 138 15.62 42.93 -19.27
CA ALA A 138 15.69 41.58 -19.81
C ALA A 138 16.46 40.61 -18.90
N ASP A 139 17.55 41.04 -18.27
CA ASP A 139 18.29 40.20 -17.30
C ASP A 139 17.44 39.97 -16.03
N LEU A 140 16.76 41.00 -15.53
CA LEU A 140 15.85 40.89 -14.39
C LEU A 140 14.69 39.93 -14.69
N TYR A 141 14.10 40.01 -15.89
CA TYR A 141 13.04 39.10 -16.31
C TYR A 141 13.54 37.66 -16.42
N GLU A 142 14.72 37.44 -17.00
CA GLU A 142 15.30 36.10 -17.11
C GLU A 142 15.54 35.46 -15.74
N GLU A 143 16.11 36.21 -14.81
CA GLU A 143 16.35 35.76 -13.44
C GLU A 143 15.05 35.54 -12.66
N SER A 144 14.08 36.43 -12.81
CA SER A 144 12.76 36.30 -12.18
C SER A 144 12.00 35.07 -12.70
N ASP A 145 12.01 34.83 -14.01
CA ASP A 145 11.38 33.67 -14.64
C ASP A 145 12.04 32.37 -14.19
N ARG A 146 13.38 32.33 -14.19
CA ARG A 146 14.14 31.18 -13.69
C ARG A 146 13.77 30.83 -12.26
N ARG A 147 13.74 31.83 -11.37
CA ARG A 147 13.43 31.62 -9.96
C ARG A 147 11.96 31.25 -9.73
N ALA A 148 11.04 31.83 -10.50
CA ALA A 148 9.64 31.42 -10.49
C ALA A 148 9.49 29.96 -10.90
N GLY A 149 10.22 29.50 -11.92
CA GLY A 149 10.25 28.11 -12.36
C GLY A 149 10.79 27.14 -11.30
N GLU A 150 11.85 27.51 -10.58
CA GLU A 150 12.38 26.71 -9.47
C GLU A 150 11.38 26.56 -8.33
N ILE A 151 10.72 27.66 -7.95
CA ILE A 151 9.67 27.65 -6.92
C ILE A 151 8.48 26.81 -7.36
N ALA A 152 8.04 26.95 -8.62
CA ALA A 152 6.93 26.16 -9.17
C ALA A 152 7.24 24.66 -9.12
N ARG A 153 8.42 24.24 -9.56
CA ARG A 153 8.85 22.82 -9.49
C ARG A 153 8.82 22.27 -8.07
N TYR A 154 9.33 23.04 -7.11
CA TYR A 154 9.29 22.64 -5.70
C TYR A 154 7.85 22.55 -5.18
N ALA A 155 7.03 23.55 -5.47
CA ALA A 155 5.63 23.61 -5.03
C ALA A 155 4.82 22.45 -5.61
N ASP A 156 4.97 22.14 -6.89
CA ASP A 156 4.29 21.03 -7.56
C ASP A 156 4.71 19.68 -6.97
N ALA A 157 6.00 19.49 -6.71
CA ALA A 157 6.52 18.27 -6.08
C ALA A 157 5.98 18.10 -4.65
N ALA A 158 6.00 19.17 -3.85
CA ALA A 158 5.51 19.16 -2.48
C ALA A 158 3.99 18.93 -2.42
N ALA A 159 3.22 19.62 -3.26
CA ALA A 159 1.78 19.48 -3.34
C ALA A 159 1.37 18.08 -3.83
N SER A 160 2.12 17.50 -4.79
CA SER A 160 1.89 16.13 -5.25
C SER A 160 2.15 15.12 -4.12
N ALA A 161 3.30 15.20 -3.46
CA ALA A 161 3.67 14.30 -2.37
C ALA A 161 2.69 14.41 -1.18
N GLY A 162 2.31 15.64 -0.80
CA GLY A 162 1.34 15.89 0.28
C GLY A 162 -0.03 15.30 -0.03
N ARG A 163 -0.57 15.57 -1.23
CA ARG A 163 -1.87 15.03 -1.67
C ARG A 163 -1.90 13.51 -1.73
N VAL A 164 -0.79 12.86 -2.13
CA VAL A 164 -0.68 11.39 -2.10
C VAL A 164 -0.68 10.88 -0.68
N CYS A 165 0.14 11.47 0.19
CA CYS A 165 0.23 11.06 1.59
C CYS A 165 -1.12 11.15 2.30
N GLU A 166 -1.83 12.27 2.16
CA GLU A 166 -3.15 12.49 2.76
C GLU A 166 -4.17 11.46 2.26
N ARG A 167 -4.30 11.29 0.94
CA ARG A 167 -5.27 10.34 0.37
C ARG A 167 -4.94 8.89 0.73
N THR A 168 -3.66 8.51 0.72
CA THR A 168 -3.26 7.15 1.10
C THR A 168 -3.54 6.91 2.57
N TYR A 169 -3.24 7.87 3.45
CA TYR A 169 -3.60 7.78 4.87
C TYR A 169 -5.10 7.56 5.04
N GLU A 170 -5.93 8.41 4.43
CA GLU A 170 -7.38 8.24 4.48
C GLU A 170 -7.84 6.87 3.98
N ALA A 171 -7.31 6.37 2.87
CA ALA A 171 -7.68 5.07 2.31
C ALA A 171 -7.36 3.90 3.26
N VAL A 172 -6.25 3.98 3.99
CA VAL A 172 -5.83 2.90 4.91
C VAL A 172 -6.40 3.04 6.32
N THR A 173 -6.76 4.24 6.77
CA THR A 173 -7.29 4.47 8.12
C THR A 173 -8.80 4.55 8.20
N ARG A 174 -9.51 4.74 7.08
CA ARG A 174 -10.98 4.75 7.09
C ARG A 174 -11.47 3.35 7.45
N SER A 175 -11.87 3.18 8.71
CA SER A 175 -12.53 1.97 9.18
C SER A 175 -13.89 1.85 8.51
N VAL A 176 -14.26 0.62 8.14
CA VAL A 176 -15.66 0.29 7.90
C VAL A 176 -16.36 0.41 9.26
N GLU A 177 -17.15 1.48 9.44
CA GLU A 177 -18.22 1.50 10.45
C GLU A 177 -19.28 0.44 10.11
#